data_AF-A0A1R3X9G6-F1
#
_entry.id   AF-A0A1R3X9G6-F1
#
_cell.length_a   1.000
_cell.length_b   1.000
_cell.length_c   1.000
_cell.angle_alpha   90.00
_cell.angle_beta   90.00
_cell.angle_gamma   90.00
#
_symmetry.space_group_name_H-M   'P 1'
#
loop_
_entity.id
_entity.type
_entity.pdbx_description
1 polymer ?
#
loop_
_entity_poly.entity_id
_entity_poly.type
_entity_poly.pdbx_seq_one_letter_code
_entity_poly.pdbx_strand_id
1 'polypeptide(L)'
;MSSLCLVPDCGRGVDPDAPLPVCPWHLAVGADWAAATDGVTDLLPTPCRLCGSRLGVRWPSGWLCAVCEWRHGDPLDDELPPPRVDVVYYLRFEDRIKIGTSARPRRRLAAVWHDELLAFEPGDRLVERRRHAQFADERFGRTEWFRRSPALEAHVAALSAGVDDPWARYARWTSEAIARRG
;
A
#
# COMPACT_ATOMS: atom_id res chain seq x y z
N MET A 1 21.91 -32.81 -25.82
CA MET A 1 22.07 -31.40 -25.40
C MET A 1 23.46 -31.25 -24.79
N SER A 2 24.17 -30.16 -25.08
CA SER A 2 25.50 -29.91 -24.48
C SER A 2 25.38 -29.96 -22.96
N SER A 3 26.18 -30.80 -22.30
CA SER A 3 26.29 -30.83 -20.84
C SER A 3 27.19 -29.71 -20.29
N LEU A 4 27.80 -28.93 -21.19
CA LEU A 4 28.71 -27.83 -20.87
C LEU A 4 28.06 -26.47 -21.12
N CYS A 5 28.44 -25.53 -20.28
CA CYS A 5 27.98 -24.15 -20.30
C CYS A 5 28.35 -23.45 -21.61
N LEU A 6 27.39 -22.72 -22.19
CA LEU A 6 27.60 -21.94 -23.42
C LEU A 6 28.40 -20.64 -23.24
N VAL A 7 28.65 -20.19 -22.01
CA VAL A 7 29.48 -18.99 -21.80
C VAL A 7 30.92 -19.32 -22.22
N PRO A 8 31.53 -18.53 -23.11
CA PRO A 8 32.90 -18.75 -23.57
C PRO A 8 33.86 -18.99 -22.40
N ASP A 9 34.76 -19.96 -22.56
CA ASP A 9 35.81 -20.32 -21.60
C ASP A 9 35.35 -20.80 -20.21
N CYS A 10 34.06 -21.04 -20.00
CA CYS A 10 33.55 -21.48 -18.69
C CYS A 10 33.85 -22.96 -18.41
N GLY A 11 33.56 -23.84 -19.36
CA GLY A 11 33.77 -25.30 -19.25
C GLY A 11 32.98 -26.02 -18.14
N ARG A 12 32.14 -25.32 -17.37
CA ARG A 12 31.36 -25.91 -16.27
C ARG A 12 30.14 -26.69 -16.77
N GLY A 13 29.70 -27.66 -15.98
CA GLY A 13 28.48 -28.44 -16.22
C GLY A 13 27.20 -27.59 -16.15
N VAL A 14 26.21 -27.99 -16.92
CA VAL A 14 24.85 -27.43 -16.94
C VAL A 14 23.92 -28.38 -16.17
N ASP A 15 22.99 -27.82 -15.42
CA ASP A 15 21.89 -28.59 -14.83
C ASP A 15 20.94 -29.07 -15.96
N PRO A 16 20.66 -30.38 -16.10
CA PRO A 16 19.79 -30.89 -17.16
C PRO A 16 18.39 -30.29 -17.15
N ASP A 17 17.91 -29.78 -16.02
CA ASP A 17 16.59 -29.16 -15.87
C ASP A 17 16.63 -27.63 -16.11
N ALA A 18 17.82 -27.04 -16.35
CA ALA A 18 17.94 -25.63 -16.62
C ALA A 18 17.27 -25.24 -17.95
N PRO A 19 16.51 -24.12 -17.98
CA PRO A 19 15.84 -23.66 -19.20
C PRO A 19 16.81 -23.16 -20.28
N LEU A 20 18.06 -22.88 -19.88
CA LEU A 20 19.14 -22.43 -20.76
C LEU A 20 20.39 -23.26 -20.49
N PRO A 21 21.18 -23.62 -21.52
CA PRO A 21 22.43 -24.37 -21.37
C PRO A 21 23.58 -23.52 -20.81
N VAL A 22 23.41 -23.01 -19.59
CA VAL A 22 24.39 -22.23 -18.83
C VAL A 22 24.57 -22.84 -17.44
N CYS A 23 25.78 -22.79 -16.89
CA CYS A 23 26.04 -23.39 -15.57
C CYS A 23 25.33 -22.62 -14.46
N PRO A 24 25.09 -23.24 -13.28
CA PRO A 24 24.38 -22.60 -12.17
C PRO A 24 24.95 -21.23 -11.76
N TRP A 25 26.27 -21.04 -11.84
CA TRP A 25 26.90 -19.76 -11.52
C TRP A 25 26.52 -18.65 -12.51
N HIS A 26 26.59 -18.93 -13.81
CA HIS A 26 26.21 -17.94 -14.83
C HIS A 26 24.71 -17.66 -14.85
N LEU A 27 23.88 -18.67 -14.53
CA LEU A 27 22.45 -18.46 -14.29
C LEU A 27 22.23 -17.50 -13.12
N ALA A 28 22.94 -17.69 -12.00
CA ALA A 28 22.84 -16.80 -10.84
C ALA A 28 23.27 -15.36 -11.19
N VAL A 29 24.40 -15.18 -11.88
CA VAL A 29 24.86 -13.85 -12.33
C VAL A 29 23.83 -13.17 -13.24
N GLY A 30 23.23 -13.91 -14.18
CA GLY A 30 22.18 -13.39 -15.05
C GLY A 30 20.91 -13.00 -14.27
N ALA A 31 20.53 -13.82 -13.29
CA ALA A 31 19.40 -13.52 -12.40
C ALA A 31 19.66 -12.27 -11.55
N ASP A 32 20.86 -12.12 -10.98
CA ASP A 32 21.25 -10.94 -10.20
C ASP A 32 21.23 -9.66 -11.05
N TRP A 33 21.70 -9.75 -12.30
CA TRP A 33 21.66 -8.61 -13.24
C TRP A 33 20.21 -8.19 -13.57
N ALA A 34 19.32 -9.15 -13.81
CA ALA A 34 17.91 -8.86 -14.07
C ALA A 34 17.23 -8.26 -12.82
N ALA A 35 17.50 -8.82 -11.64
CA ALA A 35 16.98 -8.36 -10.36
C ALA A 35 17.48 -6.96 -9.97
N ALA A 36 18.58 -6.49 -10.56
CA ALA A 36 19.03 -5.11 -10.38
C ALA A 36 18.11 -4.08 -11.06
N THR A 37 17.29 -4.52 -12.04
CA THR A 37 16.39 -3.63 -12.79
C THR A 37 14.91 -3.95 -12.60
N ASP A 38 14.57 -5.22 -12.34
CA ASP A 38 13.20 -5.68 -12.15
C ASP A 38 12.92 -5.96 -10.67
N GLY A 39 11.72 -5.65 -10.21
CA GLY A 39 11.32 -5.73 -8.81
C GLY A 39 11.86 -4.60 -7.92
N VAL A 40 12.65 -3.67 -8.47
CA VAL A 40 13.21 -2.53 -7.74
C VAL A 40 12.26 -1.33 -7.73
N THR A 41 12.22 -0.63 -6.60
CA THR A 41 11.54 0.66 -6.47
C THR A 41 12.43 1.77 -7.02
N ASP A 42 11.89 2.56 -7.95
CA ASP A 42 12.58 3.69 -8.59
C ASP A 42 11.55 4.75 -9.03
N LEU A 43 11.98 5.80 -9.72
CA LEU A 43 11.13 6.87 -10.24
C LEU A 43 10.23 6.35 -11.37
N LEU A 44 8.93 6.61 -11.26
CA LEU A 44 8.00 6.42 -12.36
C LEU A 44 8.35 7.37 -13.53
N PRO A 45 8.11 6.96 -14.80
CA PRO A 45 8.32 7.82 -15.96
C PRO A 45 7.55 9.15 -15.89
N THR A 46 6.37 9.14 -15.26
CA THR A 46 5.59 10.32 -14.90
C THR A 46 4.90 10.07 -13.56
N PRO A 47 4.47 11.11 -12.82
CA PRO A 47 3.64 10.91 -11.63
C PRO A 47 2.44 9.99 -11.91
N CYS A 48 2.12 9.12 -10.96
CA CYS A 48 0.96 8.24 -11.06
C CYS A 48 -0.30 9.07 -11.25
N ARG A 49 -1.09 8.77 -12.29
CA ARG A 49 -2.33 9.52 -12.58
C ARG A 49 -3.37 9.40 -11.46
N LEU A 50 -3.31 8.33 -10.69
CA LEU A 50 -4.27 8.07 -9.62
C LEU A 50 -3.91 8.77 -8.31
N CYS A 51 -2.72 8.51 -7.77
CA CYS A 51 -2.33 8.99 -6.44
C CYS A 51 -1.31 10.12 -6.46
N GLY A 52 -0.75 10.47 -7.63
CA GLY A 52 0.28 11.49 -7.79
C GLY A 52 1.70 11.08 -7.35
N SER A 53 1.89 9.87 -6.84
CA SER A 53 3.21 9.38 -6.42
C SER A 53 4.20 9.39 -7.59
N ARG A 54 5.47 9.67 -7.28
CA ARG A 54 6.59 9.59 -8.23
C ARG A 54 7.36 8.28 -8.13
N LEU A 55 7.02 7.41 -7.18
CA LEU A 55 7.70 6.12 -6.97
C LEU A 55 6.91 4.98 -7.61
N GLY A 56 7.64 4.05 -8.23
CA GLY A 56 7.11 2.88 -8.92
C GLY A 56 8.02 1.67 -8.75
N VAL A 57 7.45 0.48 -8.93
CA VAL A 57 8.19 -0.77 -9.02
C VAL A 57 8.24 -1.19 -10.49
N ARG A 58 9.44 -1.42 -11.00
CA ARG A 58 9.64 -1.85 -12.38
C ARG A 58 9.48 -3.36 -12.49
N TRP A 59 8.66 -3.82 -13.42
CA TRP A 59 8.54 -5.23 -13.80
C TRP A 59 8.86 -5.39 -15.29
N PRO A 60 9.18 -6.61 -15.76
CA PRO A 60 9.37 -6.86 -17.19
C PRO A 60 8.17 -6.43 -18.06
N SER A 61 6.96 -6.50 -17.52
CA SER A 61 5.70 -6.14 -18.20
C SER A 61 5.30 -4.67 -18.09
N GLY A 62 6.06 -3.86 -17.33
CA GLY A 62 5.82 -2.43 -17.14
C GLY A 62 5.99 -1.95 -15.70
N TRP A 63 5.53 -0.73 -15.44
CA TRP A 63 5.62 -0.10 -14.12
C TRP A 63 4.31 -0.20 -13.35
N LEU A 64 4.40 -0.50 -12.05
CA LEU A 64 3.31 -0.31 -11.11
C LEU A 64 3.65 0.83 -10.15
N CYS A 65 2.68 1.65 -9.77
CA CYS A 65 2.91 2.64 -8.72
C CYS A 65 3.22 1.95 -7.39
N ALA A 66 4.30 2.33 -6.71
CA ALA A 66 4.70 1.72 -5.43
C ALA A 66 3.76 2.06 -4.26
N VAL A 67 2.80 2.97 -4.47
CA VAL A 67 1.86 3.43 -3.44
C VAL A 67 0.48 2.82 -3.64
N CYS A 68 -0.08 2.93 -4.84
CA CYS A 68 -1.45 2.51 -5.13
C CYS A 68 -1.54 1.31 -6.08
N GLU A 69 -0.41 0.80 -6.56
CA GLU A 69 -0.31 -0.36 -7.46
C GLU A 69 -0.99 -0.16 -8.83
N TRP A 70 -1.44 1.05 -9.15
CA TRP A 70 -1.96 1.38 -10.49
C TRP A 70 -0.86 1.20 -11.54
N ARG A 71 -1.18 0.50 -12.63
CA ARG A 71 -0.26 0.29 -13.74
C ARG A 71 -0.04 1.59 -14.50
N HIS A 72 1.23 1.95 -14.68
CA HIS A 72 1.60 3.15 -15.42
C HIS A 72 1.16 3.04 -16.88
N GLY A 73 0.55 4.11 -17.39
CA GLY A 73 0.03 4.18 -18.76
C GLY A 73 -1.43 3.72 -18.89
N ASP A 74 -1.96 2.95 -17.93
CA ASP A 74 -3.35 2.52 -17.98
C ASP A 74 -4.29 3.74 -17.80
N PRO A 75 -5.36 3.84 -18.60
CA PRO A 75 -6.27 4.98 -18.58
C PRO A 75 -7.07 5.01 -17.28
N LEU A 76 -7.29 6.21 -16.74
CA LEU A 76 -8.32 6.43 -15.72
C LEU A 76 -9.58 6.89 -16.44
N ASP A 77 -10.65 6.14 -16.30
CA ASP A 77 -11.99 6.59 -16.69
C ASP A 77 -12.44 7.70 -15.71
N ASP A 78 -12.41 8.94 -16.19
CA ASP A 78 -12.80 10.13 -15.44
C ASP A 78 -14.25 10.56 -15.71
N GLU A 79 -15.00 9.82 -16.53
CA GLU A 79 -16.42 10.07 -16.79
C GLU A 79 -17.29 9.66 -15.60
N LEU A 80 -16.85 8.66 -14.84
CA LEU A 80 -17.54 8.20 -13.63
C LEU A 80 -17.08 8.97 -12.37
N PRO A 81 -18.00 9.32 -11.46
CA PRO A 81 -17.60 9.92 -10.19
C PRO A 81 -16.69 8.96 -9.42
N PRO A 82 -15.63 9.46 -8.74
CA PRO A 82 -14.65 8.61 -8.08
C PRO A 82 -15.31 7.66 -7.07
N PRO A 83 -14.81 6.43 -6.91
CA PRO A 83 -15.41 5.46 -6.01
C PRO A 83 -15.44 5.96 -4.58
N ARG A 84 -16.54 5.64 -3.91
CA ARG A 84 -16.70 5.93 -2.49
C ARG A 84 -15.91 4.90 -1.69
N VAL A 85 -14.84 5.36 -1.05
CA VAL A 85 -14.07 4.59 -0.07
C VAL A 85 -14.31 5.21 1.30
N ASP A 86 -15.17 4.57 2.09
CA ASP A 86 -15.44 5.00 3.47
C ASP A 86 -14.37 4.46 4.42
N VAL A 87 -13.88 5.35 5.29
CA VAL A 87 -12.92 4.98 6.34
C VAL A 87 -13.38 5.47 7.71
N VAL A 88 -13.06 4.68 8.73
CA VAL A 88 -12.92 5.14 10.10
C VAL A 88 -11.47 5.57 10.31
N TYR A 89 -11.28 6.77 10.85
CA TYR A 89 -9.97 7.35 11.12
C TYR A 89 -9.72 7.46 12.62
N TYR A 90 -8.44 7.31 12.98
CA TYR A 90 -7.93 7.44 14.34
C TYR A 90 -6.94 8.61 14.36
N LEU A 91 -7.28 9.72 15.01
CA LEU A 91 -6.38 10.87 15.14
C LEU A 91 -5.91 11.01 16.57
N ARG A 92 -4.62 11.29 16.76
CA ARG A 92 -4.09 11.71 18.05
C ARG A 92 -4.18 13.22 18.18
N PHE A 93 -4.56 13.68 19.36
CA PHE A 93 -4.37 15.04 19.80
C PHE A 93 -4.04 15.02 21.28
N GLU A 94 -2.85 15.45 21.66
CA GLU A 94 -2.35 15.36 23.04
C GLU A 94 -2.45 13.91 23.56
N ASP A 95 -3.15 13.70 24.68
CA ASP A 95 -3.32 12.44 25.39
C ASP A 95 -4.61 11.68 25.01
N ARG A 96 -5.29 12.11 23.96
CA ARG A 96 -6.56 11.54 23.50
C ARG A 96 -6.52 11.14 22.03
N ILE A 97 -7.38 10.18 21.71
CA ILE A 97 -7.58 9.68 20.36
C ILE A 97 -9.01 10.00 19.92
N LYS A 98 -9.16 10.56 18.72
CA LYS A 98 -10.44 10.75 18.06
C LYS A 98 -10.74 9.56 17.16
N ILE A 99 -11.93 9.00 17.28
CA ILE A 99 -12.44 7.98 16.35
C ILE A 99 -13.62 8.59 15.59
N GLY A 100 -13.48 8.75 14.28
CA GLY A 100 -14.56 9.27 13.43
C GLY A 100 -14.58 8.62 12.06
N THR A 101 -15.62 8.87 11.26
CA THR A 101 -15.72 8.34 9.88
C THR A 101 -15.75 9.42 8.80
N SER A 102 -15.29 9.08 7.59
CA SER A 102 -15.41 9.95 6.42
C SER A 102 -15.38 9.17 5.09
N ALA A 103 -16.19 9.62 4.14
CA ALA A 103 -16.08 9.26 2.72
C ALA A 103 -15.08 10.15 1.96
N ARG A 104 -14.59 11.23 2.59
CA ARG A 104 -13.70 12.24 2.00
C ARG A 104 -12.60 12.61 3.00
N PRO A 105 -11.75 11.65 3.42
CA PRO A 105 -10.83 11.84 4.54
C PRO A 105 -9.87 13.02 4.33
N ARG A 106 -9.35 13.26 3.11
CA ARG A 106 -8.46 14.41 2.86
C ARG A 106 -9.12 15.75 3.22
N ARG A 107 -10.35 15.97 2.76
CA ARG A 107 -11.12 17.19 3.06
C ARG A 107 -11.47 17.28 4.54
N ARG A 108 -11.84 16.16 5.17
CA ARG A 108 -12.23 16.13 6.59
C ARG A 108 -11.02 16.45 7.49
N LEU A 109 -9.89 15.79 7.26
CA LEU A 109 -8.71 15.90 8.11
C LEU A 109 -7.99 17.23 7.94
N ALA A 110 -8.08 17.88 6.78
CA ALA A 110 -7.62 19.27 6.61
C ALA A 110 -8.38 20.28 7.47
N ALA A 111 -9.62 19.96 7.89
CA ALA A 111 -10.47 20.83 8.69
C ALA A 111 -10.51 20.45 10.19
N VAL A 112 -9.83 19.38 10.59
CA VAL A 112 -9.79 18.90 11.97
C VAL A 112 -8.40 19.13 12.51
N TRP A 113 -8.27 19.89 13.61
CA TRP A 113 -7.00 20.02 14.29
C TRP A 113 -6.60 18.70 14.96
N HIS A 114 -5.39 18.23 14.69
CA HIS A 114 -4.83 16.99 15.22
C HIS A 114 -3.30 17.03 15.15
N ASP A 115 -2.63 16.23 15.97
CA ASP A 115 -1.17 16.11 15.93
C ASP A 115 -0.75 15.08 14.88
N GLU A 116 -1.51 13.99 14.77
CA GLU A 116 -1.10 12.81 14.01
C GLU A 116 -2.31 11.98 13.56
N LEU A 117 -2.24 11.48 12.33
CA LEU A 117 -3.15 10.45 11.83
C LEU A 117 -2.53 9.08 12.13
N LEU A 118 -3.14 8.35 13.05
CA LEU A 118 -2.61 7.07 13.54
C LEU A 118 -2.95 5.91 12.60
N ALA A 119 -4.19 5.85 12.12
CA ALA A 119 -4.69 4.74 11.31
C ALA A 119 -5.94 5.10 10.50
N PHE A 120 -6.14 4.36 9.41
CA PHE A 120 -7.44 4.16 8.78
C PHE A 120 -7.89 2.70 8.92
N GLU A 121 -9.20 2.52 9.09
CA GLU A 121 -9.91 1.25 9.01
C GLU A 121 -11.00 1.35 7.94
N PRO A 122 -11.16 0.38 7.02
CA PRO A 122 -12.28 0.38 6.07
C PRO A 122 -13.60 0.32 6.81
N GLY A 123 -14.51 1.25 6.52
CA GLY A 123 -15.80 1.25 7.18
C GLY A 123 -16.51 2.59 7.20
N ASP A 124 -17.82 2.51 7.34
CA ASP A 124 -18.72 3.65 7.45
C ASP A 124 -19.14 3.92 8.91
N ARG A 125 -20.27 4.63 9.08
CA ARG A 125 -20.89 4.92 10.37
C ARG A 125 -21.21 3.68 11.21
N LEU A 126 -21.43 2.51 10.61
CA LEU A 126 -21.68 1.27 11.35
C LEU A 126 -20.42 0.80 12.07
N VAL A 127 -19.26 0.87 11.38
CA VAL A 127 -17.96 0.52 11.96
C VAL A 127 -17.57 1.54 13.02
N GLU A 128 -17.73 2.83 12.74
CA GLU A 128 -17.50 3.90 13.72
C GLU A 128 -18.30 3.66 15.01
N ARG A 129 -19.62 3.43 14.89
CA ARG A 129 -20.47 3.16 16.06
C ARG A 129 -20.02 1.92 16.82
N ARG A 130 -19.58 0.88 16.12
CA ARG A 130 -19.04 -0.33 16.76
C ARG A 130 -17.78 -0.01 17.56
N ARG A 131 -16.86 0.79 17.01
CA ARG A 131 -15.64 1.21 17.72
C ARG A 131 -15.95 2.12 18.91
N HIS A 132 -16.91 3.02 18.75
CA HIS A 132 -17.40 3.85 19.86
C HIS A 132 -18.01 3.03 21.00
N ALA A 133 -18.71 1.93 20.68
CA ALA A 133 -19.26 1.01 21.68
C ALA A 133 -18.16 0.11 22.29
N GLN A 134 -17.21 -0.33 21.49
CA GLN A 134 -16.08 -1.16 21.95
C GLN A 134 -15.21 -0.42 22.96
N PHE A 135 -14.94 0.87 22.75
CA PHE A 135 -14.09 1.71 23.62
C PHE A 135 -14.93 2.67 24.47
N ALA A 136 -16.13 2.25 24.88
CA ALA A 136 -17.05 3.11 25.62
C ALA A 136 -16.48 3.55 26.97
N ASP A 137 -15.69 2.70 27.63
CA ASP A 137 -15.06 2.99 28.93
C ASP A 137 -13.94 4.04 28.83
N GLU A 138 -13.30 4.16 27.66
CA GLU A 138 -12.33 5.22 27.35
C GLU A 138 -12.99 6.52 26.88
N ARG A 139 -14.26 6.47 26.50
CA ARG A 139 -14.93 7.57 25.79
C ARG A 139 -15.23 8.74 26.72
N PHE A 140 -14.90 9.95 26.29
CA PHE A 140 -15.31 11.16 26.99
C PHE A 140 -16.80 11.44 26.73
N GLY A 141 -17.67 10.88 27.58
CA GLY A 141 -19.11 11.02 27.50
C GLY A 141 -19.66 10.58 26.14
N ARG A 142 -20.36 11.48 25.44
CA ARG A 142 -20.93 11.22 24.10
C ARG A 142 -20.09 11.76 22.94
N THR A 143 -18.87 12.23 23.22
CA THR A 143 -18.00 12.86 22.21
C THR A 143 -17.36 11.81 21.29
N GLU A 144 -16.61 12.24 20.27
CA GLU A 144 -15.80 11.35 19.43
C GLU A 144 -14.37 11.16 19.98
N TRP A 145 -14.10 11.61 21.21
CA TRP A 145 -12.78 11.55 21.84
C TRP A 145 -12.71 10.46 22.90
N PHE A 146 -11.57 9.80 22.95
CA PHE A 146 -11.27 8.66 23.80
C PHE A 146 -9.95 8.88 24.51
N ARG A 147 -9.88 8.56 25.80
CA ARG A 147 -8.63 8.50 26.55
C ARG A 147 -7.77 7.39 25.94
N ARG A 148 -6.46 7.61 25.86
CA ARG A 148 -5.53 6.54 25.49
C ARG A 148 -5.58 5.40 26.51
N SER A 149 -5.64 4.17 26.01
CA SER A 149 -5.62 2.95 26.83
C SER A 149 -4.81 1.87 26.10
N PRO A 150 -4.24 0.88 26.83
CA PRO A 150 -3.54 -0.23 26.19
C PRO A 150 -4.39 -0.96 25.14
N ALA A 151 -5.70 -1.08 25.38
CA ALA A 151 -6.63 -1.71 24.44
C ALA A 151 -6.81 -0.92 23.15
N LEU A 152 -6.99 0.41 23.25
CA LEU A 152 -7.14 1.28 22.08
C LEU A 152 -5.83 1.38 21.28
N GLU A 153 -4.70 1.49 21.98
CA GLU A 153 -3.38 1.51 21.34
C GLU A 153 -3.08 0.20 20.61
N ALA A 154 -3.38 -0.95 21.23
CA ALA A 154 -3.22 -2.25 20.58
C ALA A 154 -4.10 -2.38 19.33
N HIS A 155 -5.33 -1.87 19.37
CA HIS A 155 -6.22 -1.85 18.20
C HIS A 155 -5.66 -0.99 17.07
N VAL A 156 -5.19 0.22 17.39
CA VAL A 156 -4.55 1.12 16.41
C VAL A 156 -3.28 0.49 15.83
N ALA A 157 -2.44 -0.11 16.67
CA ALA A 157 -1.23 -0.81 16.22
C ALA A 157 -1.56 -1.99 15.29
N ALA A 158 -2.60 -2.76 15.60
CA ALA A 158 -3.07 -3.85 14.75
C ALA A 158 -3.57 -3.34 13.39
N LEU A 159 -4.27 -2.20 13.37
CA LEU A 159 -4.63 -1.55 12.12
C LEU A 159 -3.37 -1.14 11.35
N SER A 160 -2.42 -0.46 11.97
CA SER A 160 -1.22 0.08 11.29
C SER A 160 -0.13 -0.96 11.02
N ALA A 161 -0.34 -2.22 11.40
CA ALA A 161 0.62 -3.30 11.14
C ALA A 161 0.97 -3.38 9.64
N GLY A 162 2.28 -3.31 9.34
CA GLY A 162 2.80 -3.36 7.98
C GLY A 162 2.48 -2.15 7.10
N VAL A 163 2.05 -1.02 7.69
CA VAL A 163 1.78 0.23 6.95
C VAL A 163 2.41 1.42 7.66
N ASP A 164 3.38 2.02 6.98
CA ASP A 164 4.10 3.19 7.47
C ASP A 164 3.28 4.48 7.35
N ASP A 165 2.50 4.61 6.27
CA ASP A 165 1.64 5.77 6.00
C ASP A 165 0.17 5.33 5.78
N PRO A 166 -0.77 5.72 6.65
CA PRO A 166 -2.20 5.46 6.46
C PRO A 166 -2.72 5.93 5.09
N TRP A 167 -2.17 7.01 4.53
CA TRP A 167 -2.57 7.49 3.20
C TRP A 167 -2.18 6.55 2.08
N ALA A 168 -1.05 5.83 2.20
CA ALA A 168 -0.67 4.81 1.23
C ALA A 168 -1.69 3.67 1.19
N ARG A 169 -2.19 3.24 2.37
CA ARG A 169 -3.26 2.24 2.42
C ARG A 169 -4.57 2.75 1.83
N TYR A 170 -4.97 3.97 2.13
CA TYR A 170 -6.15 4.58 1.51
C TYR A 170 -6.03 4.70 -0.02
N ALA A 171 -4.84 5.02 -0.53
CA ALA A 171 -4.56 5.07 -1.95
C ALA A 171 -4.71 3.69 -2.63
N ARG A 172 -4.25 2.61 -1.97
CA ARG A 172 -4.47 1.22 -2.45
C ARG A 172 -5.95 0.87 -2.55
N TRP A 173 -6.75 1.08 -1.51
CA TRP A 173 -8.19 0.83 -1.56
C TRP A 173 -8.90 1.65 -2.63
N THR A 174 -8.44 2.88 -2.87
CA THR A 174 -8.98 3.73 -3.94
C THR A 174 -8.65 3.14 -5.31
N SER A 175 -7.42 2.66 -5.52
CA SER A 175 -6.99 1.97 -6.74
C SER A 175 -7.80 0.72 -7.01
N GLU A 176 -7.94 -0.15 -6.02
CA GLU A 176 -8.76 -1.36 -6.11
C GLU A 176 -10.22 -1.04 -6.47
N ALA A 177 -10.79 0.00 -5.86
CA ALA A 177 -12.16 0.40 -6.11
C ALA A 177 -12.38 0.98 -7.52
N ILE A 178 -11.36 1.61 -8.11
CA ILE A 178 -11.39 2.06 -9.51
C ILE A 178 -11.22 0.86 -10.44
N ALA A 179 -10.25 0.00 -10.18
CA ALA A 179 -9.97 -1.18 -11.00
C ALA A 179 -11.15 -2.13 -11.10
N ARG A 180 -12.02 -2.22 -10.08
CA ARG A 180 -13.25 -3.03 -10.11
C ARG A 180 -14.37 -2.48 -11.02
N ARG A 181 -14.22 -1.27 -11.55
CA ARG A 181 -15.24 -0.61 -12.40
C ARG A 181 -14.96 -0.71 -13.89
N GLY A 182 -13.69 -0.90 -14.27
CA GLY A 182 -13.27 -1.22 -15.63
C GLY A 182 -13.30 -2.71 -15.89
#